data_AF-A0A7V9NPL7-F1
#
_entry.id   AF-A0A7V9NPL7-F1
#
_cell.length_a   1.000
_cell.length_b   1.000
_cell.length_c   1.000
_cell.angle_alpha   90.00
_cell.angle_beta   90.00
_cell.angle_gamma   90.00
#
_symmetry.space_group_name_H-M   'P 1'
#
loop_
_entity.id
_entity.type
_entity.pdbx_description
1 polymer ?
#
loop_
_entity_poly.entity_id
_entity_poly.type
_entity_poly.pdbx_seq_one_letter_code
_entity_poly.pdbx_strand_id
1 'polypeptide(L)'
;MKKNLLALFLLFTFIFQSSASAQTATKAKSPARNASDTITAAQLKDYLYFVASDEMEGRNTPSRGLDITAKFMATLLSRWGFKPAGDDGTFFQKIALVRNQVDPEKAQVELNGQKLTYGTDFLADANSGAVNAPLVFAGNGW
;
A
#
# COMPACT_ATOMS: atom_id res chain seq x y z
N MET A 1 21.90 -72.62 -33.59
CA MET A 1 21.93 -71.17 -33.95
C MET A 1 20.93 -70.30 -33.18
N LYS A 2 19.89 -70.82 -32.50
CA LYS A 2 18.89 -69.99 -31.80
C LYS A 2 19.21 -69.60 -30.35
N LYS A 3 20.17 -70.25 -29.69
CA LYS A 3 20.54 -69.96 -28.28
C LYS A 3 21.48 -68.74 -28.13
N ASN A 4 22.32 -68.47 -29.13
CA ASN A 4 23.21 -67.30 -29.13
C ASN A 4 22.49 -66.01 -29.54
N LEU A 5 21.31 -66.11 -30.15
CA LEU A 5 20.50 -64.96 -30.55
C LEU A 5 19.70 -64.38 -29.37
N LEU A 6 19.27 -65.23 -28.42
CA LEU A 6 18.57 -64.81 -27.21
C LEU A 6 19.51 -64.12 -26.20
N ALA A 7 20.75 -64.61 -26.08
CA ALA A 7 21.78 -64.02 -25.23
C ALA A 7 22.22 -62.62 -25.71
N LEU A 8 22.22 -62.40 -27.03
CA LEU A 8 22.54 -61.09 -27.61
C LEU A 8 21.41 -60.07 -27.43
N PHE A 9 20.16 -60.52 -27.34
CA PHE A 9 19.01 -59.66 -27.11
C PHE A 9 18.89 -59.22 -25.63
N LEU A 10 19.28 -60.10 -24.69
CA LEU A 10 19.32 -59.79 -23.25
C LEU A 10 20.50 -58.88 -22.86
N LEU A 11 21.59 -58.88 -23.63
CA LEU A 11 22.71 -57.95 -23.42
C LEU A 11 22.43 -56.55 -23.99
N PHE A 12 21.54 -56.43 -24.98
CA PHE A 12 21.21 -55.15 -25.61
C PHE A 12 20.23 -54.31 -24.77
N THR A 13 19.35 -54.94 -23.99
CA THR A 13 18.41 -54.24 -23.10
C THR A 13 19.06 -53.71 -21.82
N PHE A 14 20.21 -54.23 -21.41
CA PHE A 14 20.92 -53.75 -20.21
C PHE A 14 21.76 -52.49 -20.45
N ILE A 15 22.16 -52.21 -21.70
CA ILE A 15 23.00 -51.05 -22.05
C ILE A 15 22.15 -49.79 -22.30
N PHE A 16 20.84 -49.95 -22.55
CA PHE A 16 19.95 -48.81 -22.85
C PHE A 16 19.33 -48.10 -21.63
N GLN A 17 19.56 -48.58 -20.40
CA GLN A 17 19.00 -47.96 -19.19
C GLN A 17 19.88 -46.86 -18.55
N SER A 18 21.05 -46.54 -19.11
CA SER A 18 21.99 -45.59 -18.47
C SER A 18 21.98 -44.17 -19.04
N SER A 19 21.02 -43.83 -19.90
CA SER A 19 20.77 -42.44 -20.27
C SER A 19 19.68 -41.85 -19.37
N ALA A 20 19.93 -41.87 -18.05
CA ALA A 20 19.36 -40.87 -17.18
C ALA A 20 19.97 -39.53 -17.62
N SER A 21 19.35 -38.91 -18.62
CA SER A 21 19.59 -37.52 -18.95
C SER A 21 19.51 -36.77 -17.64
N ALA A 22 20.66 -36.28 -17.17
CA ALA A 22 20.69 -35.32 -16.10
C ALA A 22 19.78 -34.19 -16.59
N GLN A 23 18.55 -34.14 -16.08
CA GLN A 23 17.79 -32.91 -16.09
C GLN A 23 18.65 -31.96 -15.26
N THR A 24 19.53 -31.22 -15.94
CA THR A 24 19.88 -29.90 -15.47
C THR A 24 18.54 -29.24 -15.25
N ALA A 25 18.12 -29.19 -13.98
CA ALA A 25 16.98 -28.43 -13.57
C ALA A 25 17.31 -26.99 -13.95
N THR A 26 16.95 -26.58 -15.16
CA THR A 26 16.77 -25.18 -15.50
C THR A 26 15.71 -24.75 -14.51
N LYS A 27 16.17 -24.10 -13.43
CA LYS A 27 15.32 -23.38 -12.50
C LYS A 27 14.44 -22.52 -13.39
N ALA A 28 13.20 -22.94 -13.62
CA ALA A 28 12.27 -22.15 -14.38
C ALA A 28 12.21 -20.82 -13.65
N LYS A 29 12.76 -19.77 -14.26
CA LYS A 29 12.56 -18.41 -13.77
C LYS A 29 11.08 -18.17 -13.95
N SER A 30 10.31 -18.40 -12.89
CA SER A 30 8.89 -18.13 -12.91
C SER A 30 8.71 -16.67 -13.33
N PRO A 31 7.69 -16.33 -14.14
CA PRO A 31 7.44 -14.95 -14.56
C PRO A 31 7.44 -13.96 -13.37
N ALA A 32 7.00 -14.43 -12.20
CA ALA A 32 7.05 -13.68 -10.95
C ALA A 32 8.48 -13.30 -10.49
N ARG A 33 9.46 -14.20 -10.64
CA ARG A 33 10.87 -13.91 -10.30
C ARG A 33 11.48 -12.88 -11.25
N ASN A 34 11.11 -12.91 -12.52
CA ASN A 34 11.57 -11.92 -13.50
C ASN A 34 11.00 -10.52 -13.22
N ALA A 35 9.76 -10.41 -12.71
CA ALA A 35 9.16 -9.13 -12.35
C ALA A 35 9.83 -8.51 -11.12
N SER A 36 10.14 -9.30 -10.09
CA SER A 36 10.85 -8.79 -8.90
C SER A 36 12.24 -8.27 -9.23
N ASP A 37 12.92 -8.87 -10.22
CA ASP A 37 14.26 -8.43 -10.65
C ASP A 37 14.25 -7.03 -11.30
N THR A 38 13.09 -6.53 -11.74
CA THR A 38 12.95 -5.17 -12.31
C THR A 38 12.81 -4.08 -11.26
N ILE A 39 12.50 -4.45 -10.01
CA ILE A 39 12.34 -3.51 -8.89
C ILE A 39 13.72 -3.19 -8.34
N THR A 40 14.15 -1.94 -8.46
CA THR A 40 15.47 -1.51 -7.99
C THR A 40 15.35 -0.52 -6.84
N ALA A 41 16.28 -0.60 -5.88
CA ALA A 41 16.34 0.35 -4.77
C ALA A 41 16.53 1.79 -5.25
N ALA A 42 17.30 2.00 -6.34
CA ALA A 42 17.50 3.32 -6.93
C ALA A 42 16.19 3.93 -7.43
N GLN A 43 15.39 3.18 -8.20
CA GLN A 43 14.10 3.65 -8.68
C GLN A 43 13.12 3.93 -7.54
N LEU A 44 13.03 3.04 -6.55
CA LEU A 44 12.16 3.26 -5.39
C LEU A 44 12.58 4.50 -4.59
N LYS A 45 13.88 4.76 -4.48
CA LYS A 45 14.42 5.95 -3.82
C LYS A 45 14.02 7.23 -4.56
N ASP A 46 14.07 7.26 -5.89
CA ASP A 46 13.65 8.41 -6.67
C ASP A 46 12.14 8.70 -6.48
N TYR A 47 11.31 7.66 -6.53
CA TYR A 47 9.86 7.80 -6.27
C TYR A 47 9.57 8.27 -4.86
N LEU A 48 10.25 7.69 -3.87
CA LEU A 48 10.07 8.05 -2.47
C LEU A 48 10.46 9.50 -2.23
N TYR A 49 11.63 9.92 -2.72
CA TYR A 49 12.08 11.30 -2.52
C TYR A 49 11.20 12.31 -3.21
N PHE A 50 10.73 12.02 -4.42
CA PHE A 50 9.74 12.89 -5.05
C PHE A 50 8.48 12.97 -4.18
N VAL A 51 7.83 11.85 -3.85
CA VAL A 51 6.56 11.88 -3.09
C VAL A 51 6.70 12.47 -1.67
N ALA A 52 7.90 12.48 -1.11
CA ALA A 52 8.22 13.02 0.21
C ALA A 52 8.91 14.40 0.19
N SER A 53 9.08 15.02 -0.99
CA SER A 53 9.79 16.30 -1.07
C SER A 53 8.91 17.48 -0.65
N ASP A 54 9.55 18.62 -0.38
CA ASP A 54 8.89 19.83 0.10
C ASP A 54 7.90 20.40 -0.94
N GLU A 55 8.10 20.12 -2.23
CA GLU A 55 7.19 20.53 -3.31
C GLU A 55 5.79 19.90 -3.18
N MET A 56 5.66 18.83 -2.40
CA MET A 56 4.36 18.25 -2.07
C MET A 56 3.69 18.99 -0.92
N GLU A 57 4.39 19.80 -0.10
CA GLU A 57 3.81 20.56 1.01
C GLU A 57 3.04 19.68 2.04
N GLY A 58 3.25 18.36 2.02
CA GLY A 58 2.45 17.36 2.75
C GLY A 58 1.29 16.77 1.93
N ARG A 59 0.79 15.59 2.34
CA ARG A 59 -0.24 14.83 1.59
C ARG A 59 -1.48 14.52 2.43
N ASN A 60 -1.89 15.48 3.27
CA ASN A 60 -3.14 15.36 4.04
C ASN A 60 -4.36 15.29 3.12
N THR A 61 -5.46 14.74 3.61
CA THR A 61 -6.70 14.62 2.84
C THR A 61 -7.72 15.66 3.30
N PRO A 62 -8.22 16.55 2.42
CA PRO A 62 -7.70 16.92 1.10
C PRO A 62 -6.52 17.89 1.20
N SER A 63 -5.59 17.87 0.23
CA SER A 63 -4.50 18.85 0.12
C SER A 63 -3.97 18.95 -1.32
N ARG A 64 -3.28 20.05 -1.62
CA ARG A 64 -2.61 20.26 -2.91
C ARG A 64 -1.56 19.18 -3.20
N GLY A 65 -0.75 18.81 -2.21
CA GLY A 65 0.27 17.77 -2.37
C GLY A 65 -0.29 16.40 -2.69
N LEU A 66 -1.43 16.06 -2.09
CA LEU A 66 -2.16 14.84 -2.41
C LEU A 66 -2.57 14.81 -3.89
N ASP A 67 -3.10 15.92 -4.42
CA ASP A 67 -3.51 16.02 -5.83
C ASP A 67 -2.33 15.91 -6.80
N ILE A 68 -1.19 16.54 -6.48
CA ILE A 68 0.03 16.44 -7.29
C ILE A 68 0.55 15.01 -7.30
N THR A 69 0.57 14.35 -6.13
CA THR A 69 1.00 12.95 -6.01
C THR A 69 0.10 12.02 -6.81
N ALA A 70 -1.22 12.23 -6.77
CA ALA A 70 -2.17 11.45 -7.55
C ALA A 70 -1.90 11.58 -9.06
N LYS A 71 -1.60 12.79 -9.55
CA LYS A 71 -1.23 13.03 -10.96
C LYS A 71 0.09 12.35 -11.34
N PHE A 72 1.08 12.37 -10.46
CA PHE A 72 2.33 11.65 -10.65
C PHE A 72 2.10 10.14 -10.80
N MET A 73 1.31 9.55 -9.91
CA MET A 73 0.94 8.13 -10.00
C MET A 73 0.18 7.81 -11.30
N ALA A 74 -0.79 8.66 -11.69
CA ALA A 74 -1.52 8.50 -12.95
C ALA A 74 -0.58 8.53 -14.17
N THR A 75 0.45 9.38 -14.14
CA THR A 75 1.47 9.44 -15.21
C THR A 75 2.31 8.16 -15.26
N LEU A 76 2.72 7.60 -14.12
CA LEU A 76 3.42 6.31 -14.08
C LEU A 76 2.55 5.17 -14.60
N LEU A 77 1.29 5.08 -14.15
CA LEU A 77 0.33 4.07 -14.61
C LEU A 77 0.10 4.15 -16.12
N SER A 78 -0.10 5.37 -16.65
CA SER A 78 -0.25 5.59 -18.09
C SER A 78 1.01 5.16 -18.86
N ARG A 79 2.20 5.51 -18.38
CA ARG A 79 3.48 5.08 -18.98
C ARG A 79 3.67 3.56 -18.97
N TRP A 80 3.13 2.87 -17.99
CA TRP A 80 3.15 1.41 -17.91
C TRP A 80 2.04 0.73 -18.71
N GLY A 81 1.18 1.50 -19.40
CA GLY A 81 0.13 0.97 -20.27
C GLY A 81 -1.16 0.57 -19.55
N PHE A 82 -1.35 1.00 -18.30
CA PHE A 82 -2.62 0.77 -17.60
C PHE A 82 -3.73 1.59 -18.25
N LYS A 83 -4.92 1.00 -18.29
CA LYS A 83 -6.15 1.71 -18.68
C LYS A 83 -6.74 2.42 -17.46
N PRO A 84 -7.21 3.67 -17.61
CA PRO A 84 -7.94 4.35 -16.55
C PRO A 84 -9.24 3.62 -16.20
N ALA A 85 -9.64 3.69 -14.93
CA ALA A 85 -10.82 3.02 -14.39
C ALA A 85 -11.57 3.85 -13.32
N GLY A 86 -11.23 5.13 -13.20
CA GLY A 86 -11.92 6.09 -12.35
C GLY A 86 -13.03 6.83 -13.08
N ASP A 87 -13.47 7.93 -12.46
CA ASP A 87 -14.56 8.75 -12.96
C ASP A 87 -14.26 9.29 -14.36
N ASP A 88 -15.26 9.32 -15.23
CA ASP A 88 -15.20 9.83 -16.60
C ASP A 88 -14.04 9.26 -17.44
N GLY A 89 -13.63 8.01 -17.16
CA GLY A 89 -12.53 7.36 -17.86
C GLY A 89 -11.15 7.92 -17.49
N THR A 90 -11.01 8.52 -16.30
CA THR A 90 -9.73 8.99 -15.76
C THR A 90 -9.09 7.98 -14.81
N PHE A 91 -7.91 8.29 -14.26
CA PHE A 91 -7.29 7.49 -13.18
C PHE A 91 -7.80 7.89 -11.79
N PHE A 92 -8.75 8.82 -11.68
CA PHE A 92 -9.14 9.44 -10.42
C PHE A 92 -10.56 9.05 -10.03
N GLN A 93 -10.74 8.73 -8.75
CA GLN A 93 -12.06 8.60 -8.14
C GLN A 93 -12.26 9.77 -7.17
N LYS A 94 -13.31 10.55 -7.36
CA LYS A 94 -13.69 11.64 -6.47
C LYS A 94 -14.55 11.09 -5.33
N ILE A 95 -14.22 11.50 -4.12
CA ILE A 95 -14.94 11.10 -2.91
C ILE A 95 -15.40 12.37 -2.21
N ALA A 96 -16.67 12.41 -1.79
CA ALA A 96 -17.19 13.50 -0.97
C ALA A 96 -16.66 13.37 0.45
N LEU A 97 -16.07 14.45 0.98
CA LEU A 97 -15.57 14.51 2.34
C LEU A 97 -16.34 15.54 3.14
N VAL A 98 -16.63 15.22 4.40
CA VAL A 98 -17.19 16.14 5.38
C VAL A 98 -16.10 16.50 6.37
N ARG A 99 -15.92 17.79 6.62
CA ARG A 99 -15.01 18.28 7.66
C ARG A 99 -15.83 18.97 8.74
N ASN A 100 -15.90 18.33 9.90
CA ASN A 100 -16.44 18.95 11.10
C ASN A 100 -15.27 19.60 11.84
N GLN A 101 -15.47 20.80 12.34
CA GLN A 101 -14.48 21.52 13.13
C GLN A 101 -15.17 22.15 14.33
N VAL A 102 -14.47 22.16 15.46
CA VAL A 102 -14.91 22.90 16.64
C VAL A 102 -14.84 24.39 16.32
N ASP A 103 -15.89 25.12 16.70
CA ASP A 103 -15.88 26.58 16.75
C ASP A 103 -15.29 27.00 18.12
N PRO A 104 -14.04 27.52 18.18
CA PRO A 104 -13.38 27.80 19.45
C PRO A 104 -14.11 28.85 20.30
N GLU A 105 -14.90 29.73 19.69
CA GLU A 105 -15.66 30.75 20.42
C GLU A 105 -16.88 30.16 21.13
N LYS A 106 -17.40 29.04 20.61
CA LYS A 106 -18.56 28.32 21.16
C LYS A 106 -18.18 27.15 22.05
N ALA A 107 -16.94 26.66 21.97
CA ALA A 107 -16.43 25.64 22.87
C ALA A 107 -16.14 26.26 24.24
N GLN A 108 -17.01 25.98 25.23
CA GLN A 108 -16.90 26.55 26.57
C GLN A 108 -17.01 25.45 27.62
N VAL A 109 -16.05 25.43 28.55
CA VAL A 109 -16.08 24.60 29.74
C VAL A 109 -15.83 25.49 30.95
N GLU A 110 -16.64 25.30 31.98
CA GLU A 110 -16.47 25.92 33.28
C GLU A 110 -16.41 24.82 34.35
N LEU A 111 -15.42 24.91 35.24
CA LEU A 111 -15.25 23.99 36.36
C LEU A 111 -15.14 24.81 37.64
N ASN A 112 -16.06 24.60 38.59
CA ASN A 112 -16.08 25.30 39.88
C ASN A 112 -15.99 26.84 39.77
N GLY A 113 -16.67 27.46 38.78
CA GLY A 113 -16.62 28.91 38.56
C GLY A 113 -15.44 29.39 37.71
N GLN A 114 -14.50 28.51 37.36
CA GLN A 114 -13.35 28.84 36.52
C GLN A 114 -13.63 28.44 35.07
N LYS A 115 -13.57 29.41 34.16
CA LYS A 115 -13.61 29.17 32.72
C LYS A 115 -12.28 28.58 32.25
N LEU A 116 -12.35 27.52 31.45
CA LEU A 116 -11.19 26.86 30.85
C LEU A 116 -10.94 27.36 29.42
N THR A 117 -9.69 27.30 28.98
CA THR A 117 -9.23 27.75 27.67
C THR A 117 -9.17 26.59 26.68
N TYR A 118 -9.96 26.67 25.60
CA TYR A 118 -9.93 25.66 24.54
C TYR A 118 -8.54 25.56 23.90
N GLY A 119 -8.07 24.34 23.64
CA GLY A 119 -6.77 24.06 23.04
C GLY A 119 -5.57 24.15 24.00
N THR A 120 -5.79 24.65 25.23
CA THR A 120 -4.77 24.69 26.30
C THR A 120 -5.19 23.82 27.47
N ASP A 121 -6.38 24.06 28.01
CA ASP A 121 -6.89 23.39 29.21
C ASP A 121 -7.80 22.20 28.86
N PHE A 122 -8.47 22.25 27.71
CA PHE A 122 -9.34 21.18 27.23
C PHE A 122 -9.39 21.08 25.71
N LEU A 123 -9.76 19.90 25.22
CA LEU A 123 -10.10 19.63 23.83
C LEU A 123 -11.57 19.22 23.74
N ALA A 124 -12.18 19.45 22.59
CA ALA A 124 -13.56 19.07 22.32
C ALA A 124 -13.65 18.38 20.95
N ASP A 125 -14.59 17.46 20.81
CA ASP A 125 -15.00 16.97 19.50
C ASP A 125 -15.95 17.97 18.84
N ALA A 126 -16.05 17.92 17.51
CA ALA A 126 -16.92 18.79 16.72
C ALA A 126 -18.41 18.39 16.78
N ASN A 127 -18.86 17.84 17.91
CA ASN A 127 -20.25 17.51 18.19
C ASN A 127 -20.87 18.62 19.03
N SER A 128 -22.00 19.17 18.56
CA SER A 128 -22.72 20.22 19.28
C SER A 128 -23.54 19.62 20.43
N GLY A 129 -23.43 20.20 21.62
CA GLY A 129 -24.21 19.83 22.79
C GLY A 129 -23.90 20.72 23.99
N ALA A 130 -24.75 20.64 25.02
CA ALA A 130 -24.54 21.30 26.29
C ALA A 130 -24.88 20.32 27.43
N VAL A 131 -24.02 20.25 28.44
CA VAL A 131 -24.18 19.38 29.60
C VAL A 131 -23.67 20.08 30.85
N ASN A 132 -24.34 19.87 31.98
CA ASN A 132 -23.87 20.27 33.30
C ASN A 132 -23.92 19.04 34.21
N ALA A 133 -22.74 18.51 34.58
CA ALA A 133 -22.60 17.26 35.29
C ALA A 133 -21.29 17.22 36.10
N PRO A 134 -21.17 16.32 37.10
CA PRO A 134 -19.91 16.11 37.82
C PRO A 134 -18.78 15.66 36.89
N LEU A 135 -17.56 16.17 37.14
CA LEU A 135 -16.35 15.73 36.45
C LEU A 135 -15.80 14.46 37.10
N VAL A 136 -15.45 13.47 36.28
CA VAL A 136 -14.83 12.21 36.72
C VAL A 136 -13.54 11.99 35.96
N PHE A 137 -12.46 11.63 36.66
CA PHE A 137 -11.21 11.21 36.05
C PHE A 137 -11.29 9.73 35.65
N ALA A 138 -11.26 9.45 34.35
CA ALA A 138 -11.43 8.10 33.79
C ALA A 138 -10.11 7.36 33.48
N GLY A 139 -8.95 7.87 33.93
CA GLY A 139 -7.66 7.25 33.65
C GLY A 139 -7.33 7.24 32.15
N ASN A 140 -7.20 6.04 31.58
CA ASN A 140 -6.76 5.86 30.18
C ASN A 140 -7.91 5.90 29.17
N GLY A 141 -9.18 5.83 29.60
CA GLY A 141 -10.32 5.89 28.69
C GLY A 141 -10.53 4.64 27.81
N TRP A 142 -9.90 3.51 28.14
CA TRP A 142 -10.16 2.18 27.58
C TRP A 142 -10.03 1.09 28.65
#